data_AF-A0A5E4IVK7-F1
#
_entry.id   AF-A0A5E4IVK7-F1
#
_cell.length_a   1.000
_cell.length_b   1.000
_cell.length_c   1.000
_cell.angle_alpha   90.00
_cell.angle_beta   90.00
_cell.angle_gamma   90.00
#
_symmetry.space_group_name_H-M   'P 1'
#
loop_
_entity.id
_entity.type
_entity.pdbx_description
1 polymer ?
#
loop_
_entity_poly.entity_id
_entity_poly.type
_entity_poly.pdbx_seq_one_letter_code
_entity_poly.pdbx_strand_id
1 'polypeptide(L)'
;MNSTPVLGFIFTEKNDLEAQIRAGQAFERLWLEAVAMNLSIHPIRQVLEVPETKAKLEELLPGSYLQQAFLLGFAKTVAKPTPRRPLEGALAK
;
A
#
# COMPACT_ATOMS: atom_id res chain seq x y z
N MET A 1 11.33 -18.57 -12.84
CA MET A 1 11.86 -17.84 -11.67
C MET A 1 10.71 -17.70 -10.69
N ASN A 2 10.60 -18.60 -9.71
CA ASN A 2 9.59 -18.53 -8.64
C ASN A 2 10.12 -17.56 -7.57
N SER A 3 9.97 -16.27 -7.82
CA SER A 3 10.25 -15.25 -6.81
C SER A 3 8.98 -15.13 -5.96
N THR A 4 8.97 -15.71 -4.76
CA THR A 4 7.86 -15.51 -3.83
C THR A 4 7.81 -14.02 -3.46
N PRO A 5 6.70 -13.31 -3.69
CA PRO A 5 6.59 -11.90 -3.33
C PRO A 5 6.63 -11.76 -1.81
N VAL A 6 7.22 -10.66 -1.33
CA VAL A 6 7.19 -10.28 0.09
C VAL A 6 5.84 -9.66 0.40
N LEU A 7 5.21 -10.10 1.49
CA LEU A 7 4.03 -9.45 2.05
C LEU A 7 4.47 -8.40 3.07
N GLY A 8 4.06 -7.15 2.85
CA GLY A 8 4.38 -6.00 3.69
C GLY A 8 3.14 -5.35 4.29
N PHE A 9 3.35 -4.68 5.42
CA PHE A 9 2.31 -4.00 6.18
C PHE A 9 2.83 -2.63 6.64
N ILE A 10 1.93 -1.63 6.68
CA ILE A 10 2.21 -0.33 7.31
C ILE A 10 1.30 -0.17 8.50
N PHE A 11 1.91 0.09 9.65
CA PHE A 11 1.23 0.33 10.92
C PHE A 11 1.40 1.78 11.37
N THR A 12 0.45 2.26 12.16
CA THR A 12 0.52 3.56 12.84
C THR A 12 0.11 3.43 14.30
N GLU A 13 0.59 4.34 15.17
CA GLU A 13 0.24 4.34 16.59
C GLU A 13 -1.22 4.72 16.86
N LYS A 14 -1.87 5.40 15.91
CA LYS A 14 -3.27 5.85 15.99
C LYS A 14 -4.02 5.48 14.73
N ASN A 15 -5.34 5.42 14.81
CA ASN A 15 -6.23 5.21 13.66
C ASN A 15 -7.11 6.44 13.38
N ASP A 16 -6.48 7.61 13.34
CA ASP A 16 -7.12 8.87 12.98
C ASP A 16 -6.79 9.28 11.53
N LEU A 17 -7.44 10.34 11.06
CA LEU A 17 -7.28 10.83 9.70
C LEU A 17 -5.85 11.27 9.40
N GLU A 18 -5.16 11.88 10.37
CA GLU A 18 -3.78 12.32 10.19
C GLU A 18 -2.84 11.13 10.01
N ALA A 19 -2.97 10.11 10.86
CA ALA A 19 -2.20 8.87 10.77
C ALA A 19 -2.43 8.16 9.44
N GLN A 20 -3.68 8.11 8.96
CA GLN A 20 -4.02 7.54 7.66
C GLN A 20 -3.35 8.28 6.49
N ILE A 21 -3.37 9.62 6.50
CA ILE A 21 -2.70 10.43 5.47
C ILE A 21 -1.19 10.19 5.50
N ARG A 22 -0.57 10.18 6.70
CA ARG A 22 0.87 9.91 6.86
C ARG A 22 1.24 8.50 6.38
N ALA A 23 0.42 7.49 6.67
CA ALA A 23 0.61 6.14 6.17
C ALA A 23 0.54 6.08 4.64
N GLY A 24 -0.40 6.79 4.02
CA GLY A 24 -0.49 6.92 2.56
C GLY A 24 0.75 7.59 1.94
N GLN A 25 1.26 8.66 2.55
CA GLN A 25 2.50 9.31 2.11
C GLN A 25 3.72 8.40 2.24
N ALA A 26 3.82 7.65 3.34
CA ALA A 26 4.89 6.67 3.53
C ALA A 26 4.82 5.54 2.50
N PHE A 27 3.61 5.06 2.21
CA PHE A 27 3.36 4.04 1.19
C PHE A 27 3.78 4.50 -0.20
N GLU A 28 3.44 5.74 -0.58
CA GLU A 28 3.84 6.29 -1.89
C GLU A 28 5.36 6.40 -2.04
N ARG A 29 6.06 6.88 -0.99
CA ARG A 29 7.53 6.93 -1.00
C ARG A 29 8.13 5.54 -1.17
N LEU A 30 7.63 4.56 -0.43
CA LEU A 30 8.05 3.15 -0.59
C LEU A 30 7.81 2.67 -2.02
N TRP A 31 6.69 3.02 -2.63
CA TRP A 31 6.37 2.63 -4.01
C TRP A 31 7.37 3.22 -5.00
N LEU A 32 7.66 4.52 -4.90
CA LEU A 32 8.61 5.19 -5.79
C LEU A 32 10.01 4.59 -5.67
N GLU A 33 10.47 4.28 -4.46
CA GLU A 33 11.74 3.58 -4.22
C GLU A 33 11.74 2.17 -4.80
N ALA A 34 10.66 1.41 -4.62
CA ALA A 34 10.52 0.09 -5.22
C ALA A 34 10.63 0.14 -6.75
N VAL A 35 9.97 1.12 -7.39
CA VAL A 35 10.08 1.34 -8.85
C VAL A 35 11.51 1.67 -9.26
N ALA A 36 12.23 2.51 -8.51
CA ALA A 36 13.63 2.82 -8.76
C ALA A 36 14.53 1.57 -8.70
N MET A 37 14.14 0.56 -7.91
CA MET A 37 14.83 -0.73 -7.77
C MET A 37 14.31 -1.81 -8.74
N ASN A 38 13.48 -1.46 -9.74
CA ASN A 38 12.80 -2.40 -10.64
C ASN A 38 11.92 -3.44 -9.92
N LEU A 39 11.41 -3.09 -8.75
CA LEU A 39 10.39 -3.85 -8.02
C LEU A 39 9.00 -3.31 -8.35
N SER A 40 8.01 -4.15 -8.13
CA SER A 40 6.59 -3.83 -8.28
C SER A 40 5.88 -4.01 -6.95
N ILE A 41 4.95 -3.08 -6.67
CA ILE A 41 4.06 -3.15 -5.52
C ILE A 41 2.64 -3.44 -5.98
N HIS A 42 1.96 -4.36 -5.28
CA HIS A 42 0.54 -4.63 -5.45
C HIS A 42 -0.20 -4.40 -4.11
N PRO A 43 -1.00 -3.33 -3.99
CA PRO A 43 -1.79 -3.09 -2.79
C PRO A 43 -2.88 -4.15 -2.62
N ILE A 44 -3.08 -4.63 -1.38
CA ILE A 44 -4.16 -5.59 -1.05
C ILE A 44 -5.08 -4.94 -0.01
N ARG A 45 -6.21 -4.41 -0.48
CA ARG A 45 -7.18 -3.72 0.40
C ARG A 45 -8.16 -4.64 1.09
N GLN A 46 -8.51 -5.76 0.48
CA GLN A 46 -9.50 -6.71 1.03
C GLN A 46 -9.15 -7.19 2.44
N VAL A 47 -7.86 -7.29 2.75
CA VAL A 47 -7.34 -7.67 4.08
C VAL A 47 -7.75 -6.68 5.17
N LEU A 48 -7.96 -5.41 4.81
CA LEU A 48 -8.41 -4.35 5.72
C LEU A 48 -9.94 -4.29 5.87
N GLU A 49 -10.67 -4.90 4.93
CA GLU A 49 -12.14 -4.83 4.86
C GLU A 49 -12.84 -5.93 5.69
N VAL A 50 -12.13 -7.02 5.98
CA VAL A 50 -12.63 -8.12 6.84
C VAL A 50 -12.14 -7.89 8.27
N PRO A 51 -13.02 -7.51 9.22
CA PRO A 51 -12.62 -7.14 10.59
C PRO A 51 -11.80 -8.21 11.31
N GLU A 52 -12.15 -9.48 11.15
CA GLU A 52 -11.48 -10.61 11.78
C GLU A 52 -10.06 -10.80 11.23
N THR A 53 -9.88 -10.60 9.92
CA THR A 53 -8.56 -10.68 9.28
C THR A 53 -7.69 -9.52 9.71
N LYS A 54 -8.25 -8.31 9.75
CA LYS A 54 -7.55 -7.11 10.19
C LYS A 54 -7.09 -7.25 11.65
N ALA A 55 -7.97 -7.65 12.55
CA ALA A 55 -7.64 -7.85 13.97
C ALA A 55 -6.48 -8.84 14.14
N LYS A 56 -6.52 -9.96 13.41
CA LYS A 56 -5.44 -10.96 13.46
C LYS A 56 -4.09 -10.45 12.95
N LEU A 57 -4.09 -9.51 12.01
CA LEU A 57 -2.85 -8.90 11.52
C LEU A 57 -2.35 -7.79 12.43
N GLU A 58 -3.23 -7.11 13.16
CA GLU A 58 -2.85 -6.15 14.20
C GLU A 58 -2.15 -6.83 15.38
N GLU A 59 -2.38 -8.13 15.60
CA GLU A 59 -1.60 -8.94 16.56
C GLU A 59 -0.11 -9.05 16.18
N LEU A 60 0.27 -8.86 14.91
CA LEU A 60 1.68 -8.86 14.49
C LEU A 60 2.47 -7.69 15.09
N LEU A 61 1.79 -6.58 15.40
CA LEU A 61 2.38 -5.43 16.06
C LEU A 61 1.39 -4.84 17.08
N PRO A 62 1.35 -5.43 18.29
CA PRO A 62 0.40 -5.02 19.32
C PRO A 62 0.52 -3.53 19.68
N GLY A 63 -0.62 -2.88 19.92
CA GLY A 63 -0.67 -1.45 20.22
C GLY A 63 -0.53 -0.53 19.01
N SER A 64 -0.51 -1.08 17.79
CA SER A 64 -0.53 -0.33 16.53
C SER A 64 -1.75 -0.70 15.68
N TYR A 65 -2.08 0.16 14.73
CA TYR A 65 -3.20 0.02 13.82
C TYR A 65 -2.73 -0.28 12.41
N LEU A 66 -3.29 -1.30 11.79
CA LEU A 66 -2.95 -1.67 10.42
C LEU A 66 -3.59 -0.68 9.45
N GLN A 67 -2.75 0.01 8.66
CA GLN A 67 -3.18 1.03 7.70
C GLN A 67 -3.13 0.54 6.25
N GLN A 68 -2.09 -0.18 5.85
CA GLN A 68 -1.91 -0.69 4.48
C GLN A 68 -1.33 -2.10 4.49
N ALA A 69 -1.70 -2.91 3.50
CA ALA A 69 -1.08 -4.20 3.20
C ALA A 69 -0.75 -4.27 1.70
N PHE A 70 0.37 -4.87 1.34
CA PHE A 70 0.84 -4.91 -0.05
C PHE A 70 1.78 -6.08 -0.31
N LEU A 71 1.87 -6.50 -1.56
CA LEU A 71 2.92 -7.40 -2.05
C LEU A 71 4.02 -6.59 -2.71
N LEU A 72 5.27 -7.01 -2.52
CA LEU A 72 6.46 -6.45 -3.14
C LEU A 72 7.26 -7.58 -3.83
N GLY A 73 7.65 -7.37 -5.08
CA GLY A 73 8.49 -8.33 -5.78
C GLY A 73 8.76 -7.95 -7.23
N PHE A 74 9.37 -8.87 -7.97
CA PHE A 74 9.62 -8.68 -9.40
C PHE A 74 8.37 -9.08 -10.20
N ALA A 75 7.88 -8.16 -11.03
CA ALA A 75 6.79 -8.42 -11.96
C ALA A 75 7.21 -8.06 -13.40
N LYS A 76 6.48 -8.61 -14.37
CA LYS A 76 6.60 -8.18 -15.76
C LYS A 76 6.13 -6.74 -15.89
N THR A 77 6.79 -5.96 -16.71
CA THR A 77 6.40 -4.58 -17.03
C THR A 77 4.95 -4.54 -17.51
N VAL A 78 4.16 -3.64 -16.91
CA VAL A 78 2.78 -3.41 -17.33
C VAL A 78 2.79 -2.77 -18.72
N ALA A 79 2.16 -3.42 -19.70
CA ALA A 79 2.20 -2.99 -21.10
C ALA A 79 1.53 -1.62 -21.35
N LYS A 80 0.53 -1.25 -20.55
CA LYS A 80 -0.17 0.04 -20.62
C LYS A 80 -0.52 0.55 -19.23
N PRO A 81 -0.20 1.80 -18.89
CA PRO A 81 -0.67 2.42 -17.65
C PRO A 81 -2.19 2.40 -17.56
N THR A 82 -2.72 2.26 -16.35
CA THR A 82 -4.15 2.45 -16.12
C THR A 82 -4.54 3.90 -16.42
N PRO A 83 -5.72 4.17 -16.98
CA PRO A 83 -6.14 5.53 -17.30
C PRO A 83 -6.17 6.41 -16.03
N ARG A 84 -5.93 7.71 -16.20
CA ARG A 84 -6.02 8.72 -15.15
C ARG A 84 -6.99 9.82 -15.59
N ARG A 85 -7.60 10.51 -14.61
CA ARG A 85 -8.41 11.69 -14.88
C ARG A 85 -7.52 12.78 -15.51
N PRO A 86 -8.01 13.54 -16.51
CA PRO A 86 -7.28 14.70 -17.02
C PRO A 86 -7.03 15.73 -15.91
N LEU A 87 -5.96 16.50 -16.08
CA LEU A 87 -5.47 17.46 -15.08
C LEU A 87 -6.55 18.48 -14.69
N GLU A 88 -7.29 18.96 -15.69
CA GLU A 88 -8.32 19.99 -15.56
C GLU A 88 -9.50 19.51 -14.69
N GLY A 89 -9.74 18.20 -14.61
CA GLY A 89 -10.76 17.61 -13.75
C GLY A 89 -10.27 17.20 -12.35
N ALA A 90 -8.97 17.35 -12.08
CA ALA A 90 -8.33 16.94 -10.83
C ALA A 90 -7.90 18.13 -9.96
N LEU A 91 -7.63 19.30 -10.56
CA LEU A 91 -7.34 20.54 -9.84
C LEU A 91 -8.63 21.28 -9.47
N ALA A 92 -8.69 21.80 -8.25
CA ALA A 92 -9.70 22.79 -7.88
C ALA A 92 -9.48 24.07 -8.70
N LYS A 93 -10.57 24.71 -9.12
CA LYS A 93 -10.51 26.01 -9.80
C LYS A 93 -10.12 27.13 -8.85
#